data_AF-A0A485CXK7-F1
#
_entry.id   AF-A0A485CXK7-F1
#
_cell.length_a   1.000
_cell.length_b   1.000
_cell.length_c   1.000
_cell.angle_alpha   90.00
_cell.angle_beta   90.00
_cell.angle_gamma   90.00
#
_symmetry.space_group_name_H-M   'P 1'
#
loop_
_entity.id
_entity.type
_entity.pdbx_description
1 polymer ?
#
loop_
_entity_poly.entity_id
_entity_poly.type
_entity_poly.pdbx_seq_one_letter_code
_entity_poly.pdbx_strand_id
1 'polypeptide(L)'
;MTGRMLREYAIDTFFFSCQGLERDSGLYAGTDAHAAQVKQMMMAARRVVALIDSSKLGRLGVARIGGLGELDCLITEAFDDPLLEKEMTWHNVSTQIA
;
A
#
# COMPACT_ATOMS: atom_id res chain seq x y z
N MET A 1 -9.97 -21.07 5.88
CA MET A 1 -9.12 -21.99 5.10
C MET A 1 -8.47 -21.30 3.88
N THR A 2 -8.13 -20.01 3.92
CA THR A 2 -7.74 -19.25 2.71
C THR A 2 -6.29 -18.72 2.68
N GLY A 3 -5.52 -18.85 3.76
CA GLY A 3 -4.18 -18.26 3.84
C GLY A 3 -3.01 -19.09 3.31
N ARG A 4 -3.20 -20.40 3.09
CA ARG A 4 -2.07 -21.32 2.84
C ARG A 4 -1.63 -21.38 1.38
N MET A 5 -2.53 -21.11 0.43
CA MET A 5 -2.20 -21.23 -1.00
C MET A 5 -1.44 -20.03 -1.57
N LEU A 6 -1.49 -18.85 -0.93
CA LEU A 6 -0.90 -17.64 -1.51
C LEU A 6 0.64 -17.63 -1.53
N ARG A 7 1.30 -18.38 -0.63
CA ARG A 7 2.77 -18.52 -0.63
C ARG A 7 3.31 -19.44 -1.73
N GLU A 8 2.42 -20.22 -2.35
CA GLU A 8 2.79 -21.13 -3.45
C GLU A 8 2.73 -20.42 -4.82
N TYR A 9 2.12 -19.23 -4.88
CA TYR A 9 2.10 -18.42 -6.09
C TYR A 9 3.25 -17.42 -6.09
N ALA A 10 4.09 -17.50 -7.13
CA ALA A 10 5.08 -16.46 -7.42
C ALA A 10 4.36 -15.26 -8.05
N ILE A 11 3.85 -14.34 -7.22
CA ILE A 11 3.22 -13.12 -7.72
C ILE A 11 4.35 -12.15 -8.11
N ASP A 12 4.54 -11.92 -9.41
CA ASP A 12 5.55 -10.98 -9.88
C ASP A 12 5.22 -9.52 -9.54
N THR A 13 3.94 -9.12 -9.64
CA THR A 13 3.51 -7.78 -9.27
C THR A 13 2.08 -7.81 -8.72
N PHE A 14 1.89 -7.19 -7.56
CA PHE A 14 0.61 -7.06 -6.89
C PHE A 14 0.17 -5.60 -6.90
N PHE A 15 -0.94 -5.33 -7.59
CA PHE A 15 -1.61 -4.03 -7.58
C PHE A 15 -2.79 -4.06 -6.62
N PHE A 16 -2.94 -3.04 -5.77
CA PHE A 16 -4.06 -2.95 -4.85
C PHE A 16 -4.40 -1.50 -4.49
N SER A 17 -5.59 -1.29 -3.94
CA SER A 17 -5.99 -0.03 -3.30
C SER A 17 -6.21 -0.26 -1.81
N CYS A 18 -6.09 0.80 -1.02
CA CYS A 18 -6.43 0.83 0.40
C CYS A 18 -7.58 1.81 0.66
N GLN A 19 -8.00 1.95 1.92
CA GLN A 19 -8.93 3.00 2.36
C GLN A 19 -8.24 4.32 2.64
N GLY A 20 -6.99 4.26 3.10
CA GLY A 20 -6.22 5.44 3.42
C GLY A 20 -4.73 5.17 3.45
N LEU A 21 -3.95 6.20 3.11
CA LEU A 21 -2.50 6.25 3.29
C LEU A 21 -2.20 7.48 4.13
N GLU A 22 -1.64 7.25 5.30
CA GLU A 22 -1.18 8.30 6.20
C GLU A 22 0.35 8.23 6.23
N ARG A 23 1.02 9.38 6.13
CA ARG A 23 2.46 9.46 5.86
C ARG A 23 3.31 8.86 7.00
N ASP A 24 2.88 9.00 8.25
CA ASP A 24 3.64 8.59 9.42
C ASP A 24 3.33 7.13 9.84
N SER A 25 2.07 6.72 9.69
CA SER A 25 1.54 5.45 10.20
C SER A 25 1.32 4.39 9.10
N GLY A 26 1.25 4.81 7.84
CA GLY A 26 1.26 3.96 6.66
C GLY A 26 -0.14 3.67 6.08
N LEU A 27 -0.35 2.43 5.65
CA LEU A 27 -1.48 2.00 4.84
C LEU A 27 -2.62 1.43 5.70
N TYR A 28 -3.86 1.76 5.35
CA TYR A 28 -5.05 1.35 6.10
C TYR A 28 -6.15 0.74 5.21
N ALA A 29 -6.80 -0.30 5.72
CA ALA A 29 -7.98 -0.93 5.13
C ALA A 29 -9.24 -0.60 5.94
N GLY A 30 -10.40 -0.84 5.31
CA GLY A 30 -11.71 -0.60 5.93
C GLY A 30 -12.17 -1.69 6.88
N THR A 31 -11.50 -2.84 6.88
CA THR A 31 -11.80 -3.98 7.75
C THR A 31 -10.52 -4.76 8.06
N ASP A 32 -10.51 -5.46 9.20
CA ASP A 32 -9.40 -6.36 9.57
C ASP A 32 -9.19 -7.49 8.56
N ALA A 33 -10.29 -8.04 8.04
CA ALA A 33 -10.23 -9.11 7.04
C ALA A 33 -9.52 -8.64 5.76
N HIS A 34 -9.84 -7.43 5.29
CA HIS A 34 -9.18 -6.85 4.12
C HIS A 34 -7.70 -6.54 4.41
N ALA A 35 -7.38 -6.00 5.59
CA ALA A 35 -5.99 -5.76 5.99
C ALA A 35 -5.17 -7.05 6.02
N ALA A 36 -5.72 -8.13 6.60
CA ALA A 36 -5.05 -9.42 6.67
C ALA A 36 -4.81 -10.03 5.28
N GLN A 37 -5.79 -9.94 4.38
CA GLN A 37 -5.65 -10.43 3.01
C GLN A 37 -4.57 -9.68 2.24
N VAL A 38 -4.61 -8.35 2.25
CA VAL A 38 -3.62 -7.51 1.56
C VAL A 38 -2.21 -7.77 2.11
N LYS A 39 -2.04 -7.87 3.44
CA LYS A 39 -0.76 -8.25 4.06
C LYS A 39 -0.20 -9.57 3.52
N GLN A 40 -1.05 -10.60 3.41
CA GLN A 40 -0.59 -11.89 2.88
C GLN A 40 -0.21 -11.80 1.39
N MET A 41 -0.93 -10.99 0.61
CA MET A 41 -0.60 -10.75 -0.81
C MET A 41 0.70 -9.97 -0.97
N MET A 42 0.92 -8.93 -0.15
CA MET A 42 2.17 -8.15 -0.13
C MET A 42 3.37 -9.04 0.18
N MET A 43 3.26 -9.91 1.18
CA MET A 43 4.33 -10.85 1.55
C MET A 43 4.64 -11.91 0.47
N ALA A 44 3.66 -12.22 -0.39
CA ALA A 44 3.83 -13.20 -1.48
C ALA A 44 4.32 -12.56 -2.79
N ALA A 45 4.25 -11.23 -2.90
CA ALA A 45 4.58 -10.51 -4.13
C ALA A 45 6.05 -10.10 -4.17
N ARG A 46 6.65 -10.20 -5.36
CA ARG A 46 7.99 -9.65 -5.63
C ARG A 46 7.99 -8.14 -5.80
N ARG A 47 6.85 -7.58 -6.20
CA ARG A 47 6.64 -6.15 -6.37
C ARG A 47 5.24 -5.75 -5.90
N VAL A 48 5.14 -4.73 -5.08
CA VAL A 48 3.91 -4.21 -4.48
C VAL A 48 3.65 -2.79 -4.99
N VAL A 49 2.51 -2.60 -5.62
CA VAL A 49 2.10 -1.33 -6.21
C VAL A 49 0.75 -0.90 -5.64
N ALA A 50 0.71 0.27 -5.00
CA ALA A 50 -0.51 0.86 -4.48
C ALA A 50 -1.12 1.82 -5.51
N LEU A 51 -2.42 1.69 -5.74
CA LEU A 51 -3.24 2.59 -6.56
C LEU A 51 -4.13 3.40 -5.61
N ILE A 52 -3.84 4.69 -5.47
CA ILE A 52 -4.47 5.54 -4.44
C ILE A 52 -4.89 6.86 -5.08
N ASP A 53 -6.19 7.16 -5.09
CA ASP A 53 -6.67 8.49 -5.47
C ASP A 53 -6.29 9.54 -4.41
N SER A 54 -6.19 10.81 -4.82
CA SER A 54 -5.79 11.91 -3.93
C SER A 54 -6.66 12.02 -2.68
N SER A 55 -7.93 11.59 -2.76
CA SER A 55 -8.85 11.63 -1.63
C SER A 55 -8.46 10.69 -0.48
N LYS A 56 -7.66 9.66 -0.73
CA LYS A 56 -7.21 8.68 0.28
C LYS A 56 -5.89 9.07 0.96
N LEU A 57 -5.21 10.11 0.50
CA LEU A 57 -3.98 10.62 1.11
C LEU A 57 -4.30 11.33 2.44
N GLY A 58 -3.45 11.14 3.44
CA GLY A 58 -3.63 11.63 4.80
C GLY A 58 -4.79 10.98 5.57
N ARG A 59 -5.40 9.92 5.03
CA ARG A 59 -6.54 9.23 5.67
C ARG A 59 -6.11 7.97 6.41
N LEU A 60 -6.78 7.74 7.53
CA LEU A 60 -6.76 6.48 8.25
C LEU A 60 -7.91 5.58 7.78
N GLY A 61 -7.85 4.32 8.19
CA GLY A 61 -8.95 3.37 8.07
C GLY A 61 -9.09 2.57 9.36
N VAL A 62 -9.94 1.55 9.33
CA VAL A 62 -10.25 0.72 10.51
C VAL A 62 -9.04 -0.11 10.94
N ALA A 63 -8.30 -0.67 9.97
CA ALA A 63 -7.24 -1.63 10.25
C ALA A 63 -5.95 -1.30 9.50
N ARG A 64 -4.82 -1.34 10.20
CA ARG A 64 -3.50 -1.06 9.62
C ARG A 64 -2.99 -2.24 8.78
N ILE A 65 -2.68 -1.96 7.51
CA ILE A 65 -2.09 -2.90 6.55
C ILE A 65 -0.57 -2.98 6.72
N GLY A 66 0.14 -1.85 6.79
CA GLY A 66 1.60 -1.86 6.81
C GLY A 66 2.20 -0.45 6.76
N GLY A 67 3.53 -0.37 6.73
CA GLY A 67 4.24 0.90 6.52
C GLY A 67 4.40 1.23 5.03
N LEU A 68 4.94 2.42 4.74
CA LEU A 68 5.20 2.87 3.37
C LEU A 68 6.32 2.04 2.71
N GLY A 69 7.32 1.61 3.47
CA GLY A 69 8.43 0.78 2.98
C GLY A 69 8.05 -0.63 2.54
N GLU A 70 6.78 -1.02 2.66
CA GLU A 70 6.27 -2.26 2.07
C GLU A 70 5.82 -2.07 0.60
N LEU A 71 5.87 -0.84 0.08
CA LEU A 71 5.54 -0.51 -1.30
C LEU A 71 6.82 -0.40 -2.14
N ASP A 72 6.75 -0.87 -3.38
CA ASP A 72 7.75 -0.53 -4.40
C ASP A 72 7.31 0.69 -5.22
N CYS A 73 5.99 0.88 -5.36
CA CYS A 73 5.42 1.97 -6.13
C CYS A 73 4.08 2.46 -5.59
N LEU A 74 3.89 3.77 -5.60
CA LEU A 74 2.63 4.46 -5.39
C LEU A 74 2.21 5.12 -6.71
N ILE A 75 1.06 4.73 -7.23
CA ILE A 75 0.39 5.39 -8.36
C ILE A 75 -0.76 6.20 -7.79
N THR A 76 -0.74 7.51 -8.02
CA THR A 76 -1.73 8.44 -7.48
C THR A 76 -1.97 9.62 -8.42
N GLU A 77 -3.02 10.39 -8.17
CA GLU A 77 -3.24 11.66 -8.86
C GLU A 77 -2.22 12.70 -8.35
N ALA A 78 -2.11 13.85 -9.01
CA ALA A 78 -1.26 14.92 -8.51
C ALA A 78 -1.68 15.34 -7.08
N PHE A 79 -0.69 15.48 -6.20
CA PHE A 79 -0.88 15.91 -4.81
C PHE A 79 0.20 16.93 -4.43
N ASP A 80 -0.08 17.74 -3.41
CA ASP A 80 0.84 18.75 -2.88
C ASP A 80 1.13 18.43 -1.42
N ASP A 81 1.99 17.43 -1.20
CA ASP A 81 2.46 17.03 0.14
C ASP A 81 3.97 16.72 0.10
N PRO A 82 4.84 17.72 0.35
CA PRO A 82 6.29 17.55 0.34
C PRO A 82 6.81 16.56 1.39
N LEU A 83 6.06 16.37 2.49
CA LEU A 83 6.45 15.41 3.52
C LEU A 83 6.18 13.99 3.05
N LEU A 84 5.03 13.74 2.43
CA LEU A 84 4.74 12.45 1.83
C LEU A 84 5.76 12.08 0.74
N GLU A 85 6.13 13.01 -0.14
CA GLU A 85 7.18 12.78 -1.16
C GLU A 85 8.52 12.40 -0.53
N LYS A 86 8.89 13.08 0.57
CA LYS A 86 10.10 12.78 1.32
C LYS A 86 10.05 11.38 1.94
N GLU A 87 8.92 10.99 2.53
CA GLU A 87 8.75 9.64 3.08
C GLU A 87 8.81 8.56 1.99
N MET A 88 8.20 8.79 0.82
CA MET A 88 8.32 7.88 -0.33
C MET A 88 9.78 7.70 -0.73
N THR A 89 10.52 8.81 -0.85
CA THR A 89 11.95 8.78 -1.20
C THR A 89 12.77 8.06 -0.13
N TRP A 90 12.52 8.34 1.15
CA TRP A 90 13.20 7.71 2.28
C TRP A 90 13.01 6.18 2.30
N HIS A 91 11.81 5.73 1.93
CA HIS A 91 11.47 4.32 1.86
C HIS A 91 11.80 3.65 0.51
N ASN A 92 12.44 4.37 -0.43
CA ASN A 92 12.70 3.91 -1.81
C ASN A 92 11.43 3.50 -2.59
N VAL A 93 10.31 4.14 -2.28
CA VAL A 93 9.04 3.94 -2.99
C VAL A 93 9.01 4.86 -4.20
N SER A 94 8.80 4.29 -5.38
CA SER A 94 8.62 5.09 -6.60
C SER A 94 7.23 5.71 -6.67
N THR A 95 7.11 7.01 -6.91
CA THR A 95 5.81 7.69 -7.09
C THR A 95 5.54 7.93 -8.58
N GLN A 96 4.36 7.56 -9.06
CA GLN A 96 3.89 7.83 -10.42
C GLN A 96 2.58 8.61 -10.39
N ILE A 97 2.51 9.68 -11.18
CA ILE A 97 1.30 10.49 -11.33
C ILE A 97 0.51 9.98 -12.53
N ALA A 98 -0.76 9.64 -12.34
CA ALA A 98 -1.67 9.10 -13.36
C ALA A 98 -2.99 9.88 -13.44
#